data_AF-A0AAV4APL9-F1
#
_entry.id   AF-A0AAV4APL9-F1
#
_cell.length_a   1.000
_cell.length_b   1.000
_cell.length_c   1.000
_cell.angle_alpha   90.00
_cell.angle_beta   90.00
_cell.angle_gamma   90.00
#
_symmetry.space_group_name_H-M   'P 1'
#
loop_
_entity.id
_entity.type
_entity.pdbx_description
1 polymer ?
#
loop_
_entity_poly.entity_id
_entity_poly.type
_entity_poly.pdbx_seq_one_letter_code
_entity_poly.pdbx_strand_id
1 'polypeptide(L)'
;MAEPNITMWKKSSDEFYSKWNFPNCVGAIDGKHIRLKKPALSGATYWNYKGYCSIILLAVVDANGRFLVIDVGSFGGCSDGGIFRESQFGKLLIEKKLHLTAPIRIPQTEQLIPPVCS
;
A
#
# COMPACT_ATOMS: atom_id res chain seq x y z
N MET A 1 -15.86 -3.97 -1.37
CA MET A 1 -14.55 -4.15 -0.71
C MET A 1 -14.81 -4.46 0.74
N ALA A 2 -14.16 -5.46 1.33
CA ALA A 2 -14.22 -5.65 2.77
C ALA A 2 -13.54 -4.44 3.43
N GLU A 3 -14.19 -3.82 4.42
CA GLU A 3 -13.61 -2.69 5.12
C GLU A 3 -12.42 -3.17 5.98
N PRO A 4 -11.26 -2.50 5.88
CA PRO A 4 -10.15 -2.80 6.78
C PRO A 4 -10.58 -2.60 8.23
N ASN A 5 -10.31 -3.60 9.08
CA ASN A 5 -10.62 -3.51 10.50
C ASN A 5 -9.35 -3.70 11.34
N ILE A 6 -9.42 -3.25 12.61
CA ILE A 6 -8.28 -3.25 13.52
C ILE A 6 -7.69 -4.64 13.75
N THR A 7 -8.52 -5.69 13.71
CA THR A 7 -8.09 -7.08 13.89
C THR A 7 -7.21 -7.55 12.73
N MET A 8 -7.55 -7.16 11.50
CA MET A 8 -6.75 -7.43 10.31
C MET A 8 -5.36 -6.77 10.42
N TRP A 9 -5.33 -5.49 10.79
CA TRP A 9 -4.07 -4.74 10.95
C TRP A 9 -3.19 -5.30 12.07
N LYS A 10 -3.81 -5.64 13.20
CA LYS A 10 -3.10 -6.27 14.32
C LYS A 10 -2.47 -7.60 13.91
N LYS A 11 -3.23 -8.46 13.24
CA LYS A 11 -2.72 -9.75 12.74
C LYS A 11 -1.54 -9.54 11.78
N SER A 12 -1.66 -8.62 10.84
CA SER A 12 -0.57 -8.28 9.91
C SER A 12 0.68 -7.82 10.67
N SER A 13 0.51 -6.92 11.64
CA SER A 13 1.61 -6.45 12.52
C SER A 13 2.31 -7.56 13.28
N ASP A 14 1.55 -8.48 13.88
CA ASP A 14 2.12 -9.60 14.61
C ASP A 14 2.90 -10.54 13.66
N GLU A 15 2.39 -10.78 12.45
CA GLU A 15 3.08 -11.56 11.42
C GLU A 15 4.36 -10.86 10.91
N PHE A 16 4.33 -9.53 10.73
CA PHE A 16 5.51 -8.75 10.34
C PHE A 16 6.60 -8.78 11.41
N TYR A 17 6.21 -8.62 12.68
CA TYR A 17 7.15 -8.73 13.78
C TYR A 17 7.76 -10.13 13.86
N SER A 18 6.94 -11.18 13.80
CA SER A 18 7.41 -12.57 13.92
C SER A 18 8.31 -13.02 12.77
N LYS A 19 8.08 -12.55 11.55
CA LYS A 19 8.79 -13.04 10.35
C LYS A 19 9.96 -12.16 9.94
N TRP A 20 9.79 -10.86 10.07
CA TRP A 20 10.70 -9.86 9.51
C TRP A 20 11.35 -9.00 10.60
N ASN A 21 11.05 -9.26 11.88
CA ASN A 21 11.49 -8.44 13.01
C ASN A 21 11.13 -6.96 12.82
N PHE A 22 9.99 -6.69 12.17
CA PHE A 22 9.52 -5.33 11.88
C PHE A 22 8.33 -4.99 12.79
N PRO A 23 8.58 -4.39 13.96
CA PRO A 23 7.52 -4.08 14.92
C PRO A 23 6.55 -3.02 14.37
N ASN A 24 5.26 -3.21 14.65
CA ASN A 24 4.16 -2.31 14.28
C ASN A 24 4.01 -2.01 12.77
N CYS A 25 4.59 -2.83 11.90
CA CYS A 25 4.35 -2.74 10.45
C CYS A 25 3.02 -3.40 10.12
N VAL A 26 2.03 -2.64 9.65
CA VAL A 26 0.68 -3.15 9.39
C VAL A 26 0.49 -3.60 7.93
N GLY A 27 1.41 -3.24 7.04
CA GLY A 27 1.36 -3.58 5.62
C GLY A 27 2.59 -3.07 4.88
N ALA A 28 2.87 -3.67 3.72
CA ALA A 28 3.85 -3.16 2.76
C ALA A 28 3.14 -2.69 1.50
N ILE A 29 3.48 -1.51 1.00
CA ILE A 29 2.86 -0.85 -0.14
C ILE A 29 3.78 -0.97 -1.35
N ASP A 30 3.24 -1.44 -2.46
CA ASP A 30 3.98 -1.44 -3.73
C ASP A 30 3.09 -1.11 -4.93
N GLY A 31 3.69 -0.48 -5.94
CA GLY A 31 3.08 -0.13 -7.21
C GLY A 31 3.54 -1.09 -8.32
N LYS A 32 2.62 -1.75 -8.99
CA LYS A 32 2.91 -2.65 -10.11
C LYS A 32 2.27 -2.20 -11.41
N HIS A 33 3.11 -2.02 -12.43
CA HIS A 33 2.63 -1.78 -13.80
C HIS A 33 2.00 -3.04 -14.40
N ILE A 34 0.74 -2.94 -14.79
CA ILE A 34 0.03 -3.92 -15.62
C ILE A 34 0.10 -3.44 -17.06
N ARG A 35 0.78 -4.21 -17.92
CA ARG A 35 0.94 -3.88 -19.33
C ARG A 35 -0.41 -3.93 -20.04
N LEU A 36 -0.67 -2.93 -20.87
CA LEU A 36 -1.86 -2.80 -21.68
C LEU A 36 -1.49 -2.75 -23.17
N LYS A 37 -2.40 -3.26 -24.00
CA LYS A 37 -2.40 -2.92 -25.42
C LYS A 37 -2.81 -1.45 -25.54
N LYS A 38 -2.00 -0.64 -26.23
CA LYS A 38 -2.23 0.80 -26.39
C LYS A 38 -3.68 1.06 -26.84
N PRO A 39 -4.51 1.74 -26.03
CA PRO A 39 -5.85 2.13 -26.46
C PRO A 39 -5.74 3.13 -27.63
N ALA A 40 -6.66 3.06 -28.58
CA ALA A 40 -6.69 4.03 -29.69
C ALA A 40 -6.86 5.46 -29.14
N LEU A 41 -6.22 6.44 -29.77
CA LEU A 41 -6.31 7.86 -29.42
C LEU A 41 -5.88 8.23 -27.97
N SER A 42 -5.14 7.36 -27.29
CA SER A 42 -4.81 7.53 -25.86
C SER A 42 -3.58 8.40 -25.56
N GLY A 43 -3.01 9.07 -26.56
CA GLY A 43 -1.79 9.86 -26.43
C GLY A 43 -0.63 9.12 -25.72
N ALA A 44 0.04 9.83 -24.80
CA ALA A 44 1.10 9.31 -23.93
C ALA A 44 0.62 8.97 -22.51
N THR A 45 -0.67 9.11 -22.20
CA THR A 45 -1.21 9.00 -20.82
C THR A 45 -0.87 7.66 -20.16
N TYR A 46 -0.94 6.56 -20.91
CA TYR A 46 -0.61 5.22 -20.41
C TYR A 46 0.88 4.88 -20.54
N TRP A 47 1.67 5.70 -21.23
CA TRP A 47 3.06 5.43 -21.53
C TRP A 47 3.90 5.58 -20.27
N ASN A 48 4.54 4.50 -19.84
CA ASN A 48 5.43 4.52 -18.68
C ASN A 48 6.89 4.74 -19.09
N TYR A 49 7.75 4.96 -18.09
CA TYR A 49 9.20 5.12 -18.28
C TYR A 49 9.89 3.86 -18.84
N LYS A 50 9.22 2.69 -18.81
CA LYS A 50 9.73 1.42 -19.36
C LYS A 50 9.39 1.23 -20.85
N GLY A 51 8.81 2.24 -21.50
CA GLY A 51 8.56 2.22 -22.94
C GLY A 51 7.35 1.38 -23.36
N TYR A 52 6.36 1.18 -22.48
CA TYR A 52 5.10 0.52 -22.84
C TYR A 52 3.88 1.16 -22.18
N CYS A 53 2.68 0.91 -22.74
CA CYS A 53 1.43 1.34 -22.14
C CYS A 53 1.07 0.48 -20.92
N SER A 54 0.69 1.11 -19.80
CA SER A 54 0.28 0.41 -18.58
C SER A 54 -0.74 1.18 -17.76
N ILE A 55 -1.47 0.45 -16.92
CA ILE A 55 -2.12 0.97 -15.72
C ILE A 55 -1.34 0.49 -14.50
N ILE A 56 -1.56 1.14 -13.37
CA ILE A 56 -0.88 0.82 -12.12
C ILE A 56 -1.87 0.16 -11.17
N LEU A 57 -1.41 -0.95 -10.58
CA LEU A 57 -1.98 -1.61 -9.42
C LEU A 57 -1.17 -1.16 -8.23
N LEU A 58 -1.77 -0.39 -7.33
CA LEU A 58 -1.24 -0.14 -6.00
C LEU A 58 -1.78 -1.23 -5.07
N ALA A 59 -0.90 -1.92 -4.36
CA ALA A 59 -1.27 -3.00 -3.47
C ALA A 59 -0.65 -2.78 -2.09
N VAL A 60 -1.45 -3.07 -1.06
CA VAL A 60 -0.98 -3.22 0.32
C VAL A 60 -1.02 -4.70 0.63
N VAL A 61 0.11 -5.27 1.04
CA VAL A 61 0.24 -6.69 1.37
C VAL A 61 0.62 -6.90 2.83
N ASP A 62 0.22 -8.04 3.38
CA ASP A 62 0.67 -8.49 4.69
C ASP A 62 2.08 -9.12 4.64
N ALA A 63 2.59 -9.55 5.79
CA ALA A 63 3.89 -10.19 5.93
C ALA A 63 4.04 -11.51 5.14
N ASN A 64 2.94 -12.07 4.63
CA ASN A 64 2.90 -13.28 3.81
C ASN A 64 2.76 -12.97 2.31
N GLY A 65 2.70 -11.70 1.91
CA GLY A 65 2.44 -11.29 0.54
C GLY A 65 0.98 -11.46 0.11
N ARG A 66 0.04 -11.60 1.06
CA ARG A 66 -1.40 -11.61 0.75
C ARG A 66 -1.91 -10.18 0.64
N PHE A 67 -2.76 -9.93 -0.36
CA PHE A 67 -3.37 -8.62 -0.56
C PHE A 67 -4.32 -8.27 0.59
N LEU A 68 -4.05 -7.15 1.25
CA LEU A 68 -4.94 -6.51 2.23
C LEU A 68 -5.83 -5.47 1.54
N VAL A 69 -5.23 -4.66 0.66
CA VAL A 69 -5.91 -3.61 -0.10
C VAL A 69 -5.34 -3.60 -1.52
N ILE A 70 -6.20 -3.39 -2.50
CA ILE A 70 -5.82 -3.15 -3.89
C ILE A 70 -6.52 -1.90 -4.40
N ASP A 71 -5.80 -1.08 -5.14
CA ASP A 71 -6.32 0.07 -5.88
C ASP A 71 -5.77 -0.02 -7.31
N VAL A 72 -6.66 -0.03 -8.31
CA VAL A 72 -6.31 -0.27 -9.72
C VAL A 72 -6.94 0.81 -10.58
N GLY A 73 -6.15 1.35 -11.50
CA GLY A 73 -6.68 2.20 -12.58
C GLY A 73 -5.90 3.47 -12.82
N SER A 74 -4.90 3.78 -11.99
CA SER A 74 -4.02 4.91 -12.24
C SER A 74 -3.21 4.72 -13.53
N PHE A 75 -2.95 5.82 -14.23
CA PHE A 75 -2.25 5.78 -15.50
C PHE A 75 -0.76 5.50 -15.33
N GLY A 76 -0.19 4.71 -16.24
CA GLY A 76 1.21 4.29 -16.22
C GLY A 76 2.25 5.41 -16.31
N GLY A 77 1.85 6.63 -16.68
CA GLY A 77 2.74 7.81 -16.70
C GLY A 77 2.88 8.51 -15.35
N CYS A 78 2.09 8.14 -14.33
CA CYS A 78 2.14 8.74 -13.00
C CYS A 78 3.24 8.10 -12.12
N SER A 79 3.81 8.88 -11.20
CA SER A 79 4.77 8.37 -10.21
C SER A 79 4.08 7.65 -9.06
N ASP A 80 4.77 6.72 -8.40
CA ASP A 80 4.23 5.93 -7.28
C ASP A 80 3.73 6.82 -6.14
N GLY A 81 4.47 7.88 -5.79
CA GLY A 81 4.06 8.83 -4.74
C GLY A 81 2.81 9.63 -5.10
N GLY A 82 2.65 10.01 -6.37
CA GLY A 82 1.45 10.71 -6.84
C GLY A 82 0.22 9.80 -6.82
N ILE A 83 0.41 8.54 -7.21
CA ILE A 83 -0.65 7.52 -7.21
C ILE A 83 -1.07 7.18 -5.79
N PHE A 84 -0.12 6.99 -4.89
CA PHE A 84 -0.41 6.76 -3.48
C PHE A 84 -1.26 7.89 -2.91
N ARG A 85 -0.88 9.16 -3.13
CA ARG A 85 -1.63 10.32 -2.61
C ARG A 85 -3.05 10.42 -3.17
N GLU A 86 -3.25 10.03 -4.43
CA GLU A 86 -4.57 10.07 -5.07
C GLU A 86 -5.42 8.82 -4.82
N SER A 87 -4.80 7.71 -4.45
CA SER A 87 -5.47 6.45 -4.12
C SER A 87 -6.43 6.60 -2.96
N GLN A 88 -7.50 5.80 -2.96
CA GLN A 88 -8.45 5.81 -1.83
C GLN A 88 -7.75 5.39 -0.53
N PHE A 89 -6.84 4.41 -0.62
CA PHE A 89 -6.06 3.95 0.51
C PHE A 89 -5.17 5.05 1.10
N GLY A 90 -4.39 5.75 0.26
CA GLY A 90 -3.50 6.80 0.72
C GLY A 90 -4.25 7.97 1.34
N LYS A 91 -5.40 8.35 0.78
CA LYS A 91 -6.30 9.36 1.38
C LYS A 91 -6.76 8.93 2.77
N LEU A 92 -7.24 7.70 2.93
CA LEU A 92 -7.68 7.19 4.23
C LEU A 92 -6.52 7.04 5.24
N LEU A 93 -5.31 6.71 4.78
CA LEU A 93 -4.12 6.62 5.63
C LEU A 93 -3.72 8.01 6.16
N ILE A 94 -3.65 9.00 5.28
CA ILE A 94 -3.28 10.38 5.64
C ILE A 94 -4.34 10.99 6.58
N GLU A 95 -5.62 10.74 6.32
CA GLU A 95 -6.74 11.20 7.15
C GLU A 95 -6.92 10.40 8.45
N LYS A 96 -6.10 9.36 8.69
CA LYS A 96 -6.18 8.46 9.85
C LYS A 96 -7.54 7.75 10.01
N LYS A 97 -8.22 7.47 8.89
CA LYS A 97 -9.55 6.80 8.84
C LYS A 97 -9.47 5.28 8.61
N LEU A 98 -8.27 4.70 8.56
CA LEU A 98 -8.07 3.25 8.38
C LEU A 98 -8.23 2.42 9.65
N HIS A 99 -8.53 3.06 10.79
CA HIS A 99 -8.69 2.39 12.09
C HIS A 99 -7.47 1.51 12.44
N LEU A 100 -6.27 2.06 12.25
CA LEU A 100 -5.01 1.38 12.56
C LEU A 100 -4.88 1.10 14.07
N THR A 101 -4.00 0.17 14.41
CA THR A 101 -3.66 -0.17 15.79
C THR A 101 -3.02 1.01 16.54
N ALA A 102 -3.12 1.02 17.87
CA ALA A 102 -2.42 2.01 18.66
C ALA A 102 -0.89 1.83 18.57
N PRO A 103 -0.10 2.88 18.83
CA PRO A 103 1.35 2.75 18.98
C PRO A 103 1.71 1.69 20.02
N ILE A 104 2.72 0.87 19.72
CA ILE A 104 3.21 -0.18 20.63
C ILE A 104 4.57 0.21 21.22
N ARG A 105 4.85 -0.27 22.44
CA ARG A 105 6.19 -0.19 23.02
C ARG A 105 7.05 -1.33 22.50
N ILE A 106 8.28 -1.01 22.11
CA ILE A 106 9.27 -2.05 21.82
C ILE A 106 9.78 -2.59 23.15
N PRO A 107 9.95 -3.91 23.30
CA PRO A 107 10.69 -4.46 24.43
C PRO A 107 12.05 -3.74 24.55
N GLN A 108 12.44 -3.38 25.78
CA GLN A 108 13.73 -2.75 26.12
C GLN A 108 13.87 -1.25 25.78
N THR A 109 12.82 -0.59 25.28
CA THR A 109 12.82 0.88 25.11
C THR A 109 11.54 1.49 25.67
N GLU A 110 11.59 2.74 26.11
CA GLU A 110 10.37 3.52 26.41
C GLU A 110 9.72 4.11 25.15
N GLN A 111 10.29 3.86 23.98
CA GLN A 111 9.84 4.43 22.72
C GLN A 111 8.57 3.74 22.23
N LEU A 112 7.56 4.56 21.94
CA LEU A 112 6.35 4.15 21.24
C LEU A 112 6.59 4.23 19.73
N ILE A 113 6.41 3.12 19.02
CA ILE A 113 6.41 3.09 17.56
C ILE A 113 4.96 3.20 17.09
N PRO A 114 4.60 4.19 16.25
CA PRO A 114 3.27 4.25 15.62
C PRO A 114 3.09 3.14 14.59
N PRO A 115 1.85 2.73 14.25
CA PRO A 115 1.64 1.80 13.15
C PRO A 115 2.15 2.40 11.84
N VAL A 116 2.91 1.63 11.07
CA VAL A 116 3.47 2.07 9.79
C VAL A 116 3.12 1.12 8.66
N CYS A 117 2.96 1.67 7.46
CA CYS A 117 3.03 0.88 6.24
C CYS A 117 4.39 1.13 5.60
N SER A 118 5.09 0.05 5.25
CA SER A 118 6.39 0.10 4.56
C SER A 118 6.25 0.35 3.08
#